data_AF-A0A0Q3W0P4-F1
#
_entry.id   AF-A0A0Q3W0P4-F1
#
_cell.length_a   1.000
_cell.length_b   1.000
_cell.length_c   1.000
_cell.angle_alpha   90.00
_cell.angle_beta   90.00
_cell.angle_gamma   90.00
#
_symmetry.space_group_name_H-M   'P 1'
#
loop_
_entity.id
_entity.type
_entity.pdbx_description
1 polymer ?
#
loop_
_entity_poly.entity_id
_entity_poly.type
_entity_poly.pdbx_seq_one_letter_code
_entity_poly.pdbx_strand_id
1 'polypeptide(L)'
;MNLYDLKNKLLLLNDLIYYDENEFLREKCADENVLKKIIEKFEEKLETISNYKREDQIFIYGSIGNLYRIIGNTTSAIECLEYAVSLSEYNSTWGSVKI
;
A
#
# COMPACT_ATOMS: atom_id res chain seq x y z
N MET A 1 1.02 -4.75 -16.31
CA MET A 1 1.23 -5.70 -15.19
C MET A 1 -0.10 -5.99 -14.53
N ASN A 2 -0.42 -7.25 -14.21
CA ASN A 2 -1.66 -7.58 -13.49
C ASN A 2 -1.43 -7.50 -11.95
N LEU A 3 -2.48 -7.70 -11.14
CA LEU A 3 -2.35 -7.63 -9.68
C LEU A 3 -1.56 -8.79 -9.08
N TYR A 4 -1.59 -9.97 -9.72
CA TYR A 4 -0.82 -11.13 -9.28
C TYR A 4 0.69 -10.86 -9.39
N ASP A 5 1.13 -10.28 -10.51
CA ASP A 5 2.51 -9.87 -10.72
C ASP A 5 2.95 -8.80 -9.69
N LEU A 6 2.08 -7.83 -9.39
CA LEU A 6 2.36 -6.81 -8.37
C LEU A 6 2.52 -7.43 -6.98
N LYS A 7 1.65 -8.37 -6.61
CA LYS A 7 1.77 -9.12 -5.36
C LYS A 7 3.10 -9.87 -5.28
N ASN A 8 3.52 -10.52 -6.36
CA ASN A 8 4.83 -11.20 -6.40
C ASN A 8 5.98 -10.21 -6.25
N LYS A 9 5.89 -9.02 -6.85
CA LYS A 9 6.91 -7.97 -6.65
C LYS A 9 6.98 -7.48 -5.20
N LEU A 10 5.86 -7.35 -4.51
CA LEU A 10 5.85 -7.01 -3.08
C LEU A 10 6.52 -8.10 -2.23
N LEU A 11 6.32 -9.38 -2.58
CA LEU A 11 7.01 -10.48 -1.89
C LEU A 11 8.53 -10.40 -2.07
N LEU A 12 8.99 -10.12 -3.29
CA LEU A 12 10.43 -9.92 -3.57
C LEU A 12 10.99 -8.66 -2.91
N LEU A 13 10.16 -7.62 -2.76
CA LEU A 13 10.57 -6.38 -2.08
C LEU A 13 10.88 -6.61 -0.60
N ASN A 14 10.23 -7.57 0.06
CA ASN A 14 10.48 -7.85 1.48
C ASN A 14 11.95 -8.17 1.78
N ASP A 15 12.65 -8.82 0.84
CA ASP A 15 14.09 -9.13 0.98
C ASP A 15 14.98 -7.88 0.94
N LEU A 16 14.42 -6.74 0.51
CA LEU A 16 15.09 -5.44 0.45
C LEU A 16 14.67 -4.51 1.59
N ILE A 17 13.64 -4.85 2.37
CA ILE A 17 13.17 -4.05 3.49
C ILE A 17 14.00 -4.35 4.73
N TYR A 18 14.45 -3.30 5.41
CA TYR A 18 15.17 -3.40 6.68
C TYR A 18 14.72 -2.30 7.64
N TYR A 19 14.98 -2.49 8.93
CA TYR A 19 14.78 -1.48 9.96
C TYR A 19 16.11 -0.75 10.21
N ASP A 20 16.13 0.56 10.03
CA ASP A 20 17.33 1.37 10.21
C ASP A 20 17.54 1.71 11.69
N GLU A 21 18.57 1.12 12.30
CA GLU A 21 18.94 1.33 13.71
C GLU A 21 19.31 2.78 14.02
N ASN A 22 19.72 3.56 13.01
CA ASN A 22 20.08 4.97 13.19
C ASN A 22 18.88 5.91 13.04
N GLU A 23 17.75 5.41 12.55
CA GLU A 23 16.51 6.17 12.37
C GLU A 23 15.36 5.55 13.14
N PHE A 24 15.55 5.32 14.44
CA PHE A 24 14.49 4.85 15.34
C PHE A 24 13.81 3.55 14.88
N LEU A 25 14.58 2.65 14.24
CA LEU A 25 14.05 1.42 13.64
C LEU A 25 12.96 1.70 12.61
N ARG A 26 13.12 2.77 11.83
CA ARG A 26 12.22 3.06 10.71
C ARG A 26 12.46 2.06 9.58
N GLU A 27 11.38 1.56 8.99
CA GLU A 27 11.47 0.72 7.80
C GLU A 27 12.00 1.52 6.60
N LYS A 28 12.99 0.94 5.92
CA LYS A 28 13.62 1.44 4.71
C LYS A 28 13.81 0.33 3.70
N CYS A 29 14.14 0.72 2.47
CA CYS A 29 14.48 -0.19 1.39
C CYS A 29 15.97 -0.03 1.02
N ALA A 30 16.67 -1.15 0.88
CA ALA A 30 18.08 -1.17 0.48
C ALA A 30 18.28 -0.72 -0.97
N ASP A 31 17.27 -0.87 -1.83
CA ASP A 31 17.27 -0.38 -3.21
C ASP A 31 16.05 0.53 -3.46
N GLU A 32 16.27 1.84 -3.35
CA GLU A 32 15.22 2.83 -3.63
C GLU A 32 14.73 2.82 -5.07
N ASN A 33 15.56 2.43 -6.04
CA ASN A 33 15.16 2.43 -7.45
C ASN A 33 14.17 1.30 -7.73
N VAL A 34 14.38 0.13 -7.13
CA VAL A 34 13.41 -0.98 -7.18
C VAL A 34 12.10 -0.56 -6.53
N LEU A 35 12.16 0.08 -5.36
CA LEU A 35 10.98 0.57 -4.65
C LEU A 35 10.19 1.61 -5.47
N LYS A 36 10.86 2.62 -6.03
CA LYS A 36 10.25 3.66 -6.89
C LYS A 36 9.56 3.03 -8.10
N LYS A 37 10.19 2.08 -8.78
CA LYS A 37 9.57 1.35 -9.90
C LYS A 37 8.33 0.56 -9.48
N ILE A 38 8.29 0.00 -8.26
CA ILE A 38 7.09 -0.69 -7.77
C ILE A 38 5.98 0.33 -7.50
N ILE A 39 6.32 1.47 -6.87
CA ILE A 39 5.38 2.58 -6.62
C ILE A 39 4.75 3.07 -7.93
N GLU A 40 5.56 3.36 -8.96
CA GLU A 40 5.07 3.76 -10.29
C GLU A 40 4.03 2.78 -10.84
N LYS A 41 4.25 1.47 -10.65
CA LYS A 41 3.28 0.45 -11.10
C LYS A 41 2.01 0.39 -10.28
N PHE A 42 2.03 0.82 -9.02
CA PHE A 42 0.80 1.02 -8.24
C PHE A 42 0.11 2.33 -8.62
N GLU A 43 0.84 3.41 -8.89
CA GLU A 43 0.28 4.69 -9.36
C GLU A 43 -0.45 4.52 -10.71
N GLU A 44 0.13 3.79 -11.66
CA GLU A 44 -0.54 3.39 -12.92
C GLU A 44 -1.88 2.64 -12.67
N LYS A 45 -2.00 1.92 -11.54
CA LYS A 45 -3.24 1.23 -11.18
C LYS A 45 -4.28 2.17 -10.58
N LEU A 46 -3.85 3.20 -9.87
CA LEU A 46 -4.75 4.22 -9.34
C LEU A 46 -5.47 4.99 -10.45
N GLU A 47 -4.82 5.21 -11.60
CA GLU A 47 -5.45 5.85 -12.77
C GLU A 47 -6.65 5.06 -13.31
N THR A 48 -6.66 3.74 -13.10
CA THR A 48 -7.70 2.82 -13.58
C THR A 48 -8.45 2.12 -12.45
N ILE A 49 -8.43 2.70 -11.24
CA ILE A 49 -8.88 2.05 -10.01
C ILE A 49 -10.38 1.69 -10.03
N SER A 50 -11.19 2.48 -10.73
CA SER A 50 -12.64 2.26 -10.88
C SER A 50 -12.99 0.96 -11.62
N ASN A 51 -12.04 0.39 -12.37
CA ASN A 51 -12.21 -0.88 -13.08
C ASN A 51 -12.01 -2.10 -12.18
N TYR A 52 -11.49 -1.91 -10.96
CA TYR A 52 -11.23 -3.00 -10.03
C TYR A 52 -12.40 -3.19 -9.07
N LYS A 53 -12.64 -4.44 -8.69
CA LYS A 53 -13.55 -4.76 -7.59
C LYS A 53 -13.01 -4.19 -6.28
N ARG A 54 -13.89 -4.01 -5.30
CA ARG A 54 -13.56 -3.38 -4.02
C ARG A 54 -12.36 -4.03 -3.32
N GLU A 55 -12.28 -5.36 -3.29
CA GLU A 55 -11.19 -6.07 -2.60
C GLU A 55 -9.83 -5.74 -3.24
N ASP A 56 -9.81 -5.61 -4.56
CA ASP A 56 -8.62 -5.24 -5.31
C ASP A 56 -8.27 -3.76 -5.10
N GLN A 57 -9.28 -2.87 -4.98
CA GLN A 57 -9.04 -1.47 -4.63
C GLN A 57 -8.43 -1.33 -3.24
N ILE A 58 -8.96 -2.05 -2.24
CA ILE A 58 -8.41 -2.10 -0.87
C ILE A 58 -6.95 -2.57 -0.92
N PHE A 59 -6.66 -3.62 -1.68
CA PHE A 59 -5.30 -4.11 -1.86
C PHE A 59 -4.37 -3.05 -2.49
N ILE A 60 -4.81 -2.38 -3.55
CA ILE A 60 -4.02 -1.37 -4.26
C ILE A 60 -3.71 -0.18 -3.33
N TYR A 61 -4.74 0.41 -2.72
CA TYR A 61 -4.59 1.56 -1.82
C TYR A 61 -3.78 1.20 -0.56
N GLY A 62 -4.04 0.05 0.06
CA GLY A 62 -3.29 -0.41 1.22
C GLY A 62 -1.82 -0.65 0.89
N SER A 63 -1.53 -1.26 -0.26
CA SER A 63 -0.16 -1.53 -0.70
C SER A 63 0.60 -0.25 -1.01
N ILE A 64 0.04 0.65 -1.83
CA ILE A 64 0.74 1.89 -2.19
C ILE A 64 0.92 2.81 -0.97
N GLY A 65 -0.04 2.84 -0.04
CA GLY A 65 0.09 3.56 1.22
C GLY A 65 1.28 3.06 2.06
N ASN A 66 1.46 1.75 2.15
CA ASN A 66 2.64 1.15 2.80
C ASN A 66 3.95 1.51 2.09
N LEU A 67 3.97 1.50 0.75
CA LEU A 67 5.16 1.88 -0.01
C LEU A 67 5.53 3.36 0.18
N TYR A 68 4.52 4.26 0.17
CA TYR A 68 4.72 5.67 0.48
C TYR A 68 5.25 5.89 1.89
N ARG A 69 4.77 5.10 2.88
CA ARG A 69 5.32 5.13 4.23
C ARG A 69 6.81 4.78 4.23
N ILE A 70 7.24 3.75 3.50
CA ILE A 70 8.66 3.34 3.45
C ILE A 70 9.54 4.48 2.89
N ILE A 71 9.12 5.14 1.80
CA ILE A 71 9.88 6.26 1.22
C ILE A 71 9.73 7.60 1.95
N GLY A 72 8.90 7.66 3.00
CA GLY A 72 8.72 8.88 3.81
C GLY A 72 7.74 9.90 3.24
N ASN A 73 6.96 9.52 2.24
CA ASN A 73 5.84 10.32 1.79
C ASN A 73 4.61 10.11 2.70
N THR A 74 4.69 10.65 3.92
CA THR A 74 3.70 10.41 4.98
C THR A 74 2.30 10.88 4.61
N THR A 75 2.16 12.02 3.93
CA THR A 75 0.84 12.56 3.54
C THR A 75 0.12 11.59 2.61
N SER A 76 0.75 11.20 1.50
CA SER A 76 0.13 10.26 0.56
C SER A 76 -0.07 8.88 1.16
N ALA A 77 0.81 8.46 2.08
CA ALA A 77 0.63 7.21 2.82
C ALA A 77 -0.66 7.22 3.65
N ILE A 78 -0.90 8.29 4.42
CA ILE A 78 -2.10 8.45 5.25
C ILE A 78 -3.35 8.44 4.36
N GLU A 79 -3.38 9.28 3.32
CA GLU A 79 -4.54 9.38 2.42
C GLU A 79 -4.91 8.02 1.80
N CYS A 80 -3.92 7.27 1.32
CA CYS A 80 -4.16 5.96 0.73
C CYS A 80 -4.65 4.93 1.76
N LEU A 81 -4.05 4.91 2.96
CA LEU A 81 -4.40 3.96 4.01
C LEU A 81 -5.79 4.25 4.58
N GLU A 82 -6.14 5.52 4.81
CA GLU A 82 -7.49 5.92 5.24
C GLU A 82 -8.53 5.55 4.21
N TYR A 83 -8.25 5.74 2.92
CA TYR A 83 -9.16 5.33 1.86
C TYR A 83 -9.35 3.80 1.83
N ALA A 84 -8.27 3.02 1.95
CA ALA A 84 -8.36 1.56 2.03
C ALA A 84 -9.20 1.10 3.23
N VAL A 85 -9.04 1.74 4.40
CA VAL A 85 -9.86 1.48 5.59
C VAL A 85 -11.33 1.81 5.31
N SER A 86 -11.63 2.97 4.75
CA SER A 86 -13.01 3.38 4.43
C SER A 86 -13.72 2.39 3.50
N LEU A 87 -13.01 1.86 2.51
CA LEU A 87 -13.54 0.83 1.61
C LEU A 87 -13.81 -0.50 2.33
N SER A 88 -12.95 -0.84 3.30
CA SER A 88 -13.08 -2.05 4.11
C SER A 88 -14.25 -1.96 5.11
N GLU A 89 -14.48 -0.78 5.68
CA GLU A 89 -15.49 -0.53 6.72
C GLU A 89 -16.91 -0.34 6.16
N TYR A 90 -17.06 -0.09 4.86
CA TYR A 90 -18.37 0.11 4.21
C TYR A 90 -19.36 -1.04 4.43
N ASN A 91 -18.93 -2.22 4.90
CA ASN A 91 -19.80 -3.33 5.30
C ASN A 91 -19.74 -3.72 6.79
N SER A 92 -18.93 -3.05 7.62
CA SER A 92 -18.79 -3.38 9.05
C SER A 92 -19.90 -2.78 9.93
N THR A 93 -20.78 -1.95 9.37
CA THR A 93 -21.88 -1.31 10.10
C THR A 93 -23.25 -1.55 9.47
N TRP A 94 -23.70 -2.81 9.52
CA TRP A 94 -25.09 -3.18 9.90
C TRP A 94 -25.07 -4.52 10.65
N GLY A 95 -24.26 -4.62 11.71
CA GLY A 95 -24.15 -5.90 12.42
C GLY A 95 -23.34 -5.96 13.71
N SER A 96 -23.09 -4.86 14.44
CA SER A 96 -22.56 -4.98 15.81
C SER A 96 -22.76 -3.70 16.62
N VAL A 97 -23.82 -3.75 17.44
CA VAL A 97 -24.01 -3.17 18.78
C VAL A 97 -23.20 -1.90 19.11
N LYS A 98 -23.93 -0.78 19.22
CA LYS A 98 -23.48 0.40 19.96
C LYS A 98 -23.31 0.04 21.44
N ILE A 99 -22.15 0.38 22.00
CA ILE A 99 -21.86 0.37 23.45
C ILE A 99 -22.80 1.34 24.17
#